data_AF-A0A644T7Q6-F1
#
_entry.id   AF-A0A644T7Q6-F1
#
_cell.length_a   1.000
_cell.length_b   1.000
_cell.length_c   1.000
_cell.angle_alpha   90.00
_cell.angle_beta   90.00
_cell.angle_gamma   90.00
#
_symmetry.space_group_name_H-M   'P 1'
#
loop_
_entity.id
_entity.type
_entity.pdbx_description
1 polymer ?
#
loop_
_entity_poly.entity_id
_entity_poly.type
_entity_poly.pdbx_seq_one_letter_code
_entity_poly.pdbx_strand_id
1 'polypeptide(L)'
;MAYKNRMILIMLIFLVLITVSFSSVCAADYTVSGSGFDDIQNTVDGASDNDNILLGTNTYTSSGNAITIDGKNITIQGQSNTNRAKLDGRGLYRTIVVREDASLTLRYIDFVNGSQIDYHTLNIRGSLFIENCSFKNCYGDSGPAIYVFEESNSATIKDCSFINNHAANTGDNNYTSRRSNYFSRFI
;
A
#
# COMPACT_ATOMS: atom_id res chain seq x y z
N MET A 1 -23.26 39.94 -37.71
CA MET A 1 -22.80 40.02 -36.30
C MET A 1 -23.44 38.94 -35.41
N ALA A 2 -24.75 38.68 -35.50
CA ALA A 2 -25.45 37.70 -34.65
C ALA A 2 -24.97 36.23 -34.74
N TYR A 3 -24.57 35.74 -35.92
CA TYR A 3 -24.09 34.36 -36.09
C TYR A 3 -22.77 34.08 -35.34
N LYS A 4 -21.85 35.06 -35.36
CA LYS A 4 -20.56 34.96 -34.68
C LYS A 4 -20.74 34.89 -33.16
N ASN A 5 -21.68 35.67 -32.61
CA ASN A 5 -21.99 35.67 -31.18
C ASN A 5 -22.65 34.36 -30.73
N ARG A 6 -23.50 33.74 -31.57
CA ARG A 6 -24.09 32.42 -31.31
C ARG A 6 -23.05 31.30 -31.31
N MET A 7 -22.10 31.32 -32.25
CA MET A 7 -20.98 30.36 -32.29
C MET A 7 -20.06 30.47 -31.06
N ILE A 8 -19.74 31.70 -30.64
CA ILE A 8 -18.94 31.95 -29.43
C ILE A 8 -19.66 31.42 -28.18
N LEU A 9 -20.98 31.64 -28.09
CA LEU A 9 -21.78 31.13 -26.97
C LEU A 9 -21.79 29.59 -26.91
N ILE A 10 -21.92 28.91 -28.05
CA ILE A 10 -21.89 27.43 -28.11
C ILE A 10 -20.51 26.89 -27.72
N MET A 11 -19.43 27.52 -28.17
CA MET A 11 -18.06 27.14 -27.76
C MET A 11 -17.83 27.33 -26.25
N LEU A 12 -18.35 28.40 -25.66
CA LEU A 12 -18.27 28.64 -24.21
C LEU A 12 -19.06 27.58 -23.42
N ILE A 13 -20.23 27.17 -23.90
CA ILE A 13 -21.02 26.10 -23.27
C ILE A 13 -20.27 24.76 -23.34
N PHE A 14 -19.68 24.42 -24.49
CA PHE A 14 -18.88 23.21 -24.64
C PHE A 14 -17.63 23.21 -23.76
N LEU A 15 -16.96 24.35 -23.64
CA LEU A 15 -15.80 24.51 -22.76
C LEU A 15 -16.18 24.34 -21.28
N VAL A 16 -17.32 24.91 -20.86
CA VAL A 16 -17.85 24.73 -19.49
C VAL A 16 -18.26 23.28 -19.22
N LEU A 17 -18.85 22.58 -20.20
CA LEU A 17 -19.21 21.17 -20.06
C LEU A 17 -17.98 20.24 -19.96
N ILE A 18 -16.91 20.57 -20.69
CA ILE A 18 -15.64 19.84 -20.62
C ILE A 18 -14.95 20.09 -19.27
N THR A 19 -14.97 21.31 -18.73
CA THR A 19 -14.32 21.59 -17.43
C THR A 19 -15.09 21.01 -16.25
N VAL A 20 -16.41 20.90 -16.32
CA VAL A 20 -17.25 20.26 -15.28
C VAL A 20 -17.10 18.73 -15.27
N SER A 21 -16.64 18.12 -16.37
CA SER A 21 -16.38 16.67 -16.45
C SER A 21 -15.00 16.24 -15.95
N PHE A 22 -14.10 17.20 -15.65
CA PHE A 22 -12.88 16.95 -14.88
C PHE A 22 -13.13 17.25 -13.40
N SER A 23 -13.97 16.46 -12.74
CA SER A 23 -13.93 16.40 -11.29
C SER A 23 -12.58 15.77 -10.90
N SER A 24 -11.63 16.59 -10.47
CA SER A 24 -10.49 16.08 -9.70
C SER A 24 -11.07 15.48 -8.42
N VAL A 25 -11.28 14.17 -8.38
CA VAL A 25 -11.55 13.48 -7.13
C VAL A 25 -10.26 13.60 -6.34
N CYS A 26 -10.26 14.46 -5.31
CA CYS A 26 -9.20 14.42 -4.33
C CYS A 26 -9.26 13.07 -3.63
N ALA A 27 -8.10 12.55 -3.23
CA ALA A 27 -8.01 11.39 -2.35
C ALA A 27 -8.92 11.63 -1.14
N ALA A 28 -9.93 10.77 -0.96
CA ALA A 28 -10.77 10.81 0.23
C ALA A 28 -10.08 10.05 1.37
N ASP A 29 -10.29 10.54 2.59
CA ASP A 29 -9.73 9.95 3.80
C ASP A 29 -10.76 9.05 4.47
N TYR A 30 -10.42 7.77 4.64
CA TYR A 30 -11.23 6.77 5.34
C TYR A 30 -10.51 6.33 6.61
N THR A 31 -11.10 6.64 7.77
CA THR A 31 -10.57 6.14 9.05
C THR A 31 -11.07 4.72 9.28
N VAL A 32 -10.16 3.79 9.56
CA VAL A 32 -10.53 2.41 9.87
C VAL A 32 -11.16 2.35 11.26
N SER A 33 -12.42 1.93 11.32
CA SER A 33 -13.08 1.56 12.57
C SER A 33 -12.76 0.12 12.94
N GLY A 34 -12.29 -0.14 14.15
CA GLY A 34 -11.98 -1.49 14.62
C GLY A 34 -10.49 -1.72 14.87
N SER A 35 -10.09 -2.98 14.97
CA SER A 35 -8.75 -3.39 15.40
C SER A 35 -8.26 -4.68 14.73
N GLY A 36 -8.90 -5.12 13.65
CA GLY A 36 -8.53 -6.30 12.88
C GLY A 36 -8.06 -5.98 11.46
N PHE A 37 -7.42 -6.94 10.81
CA PHE A 37 -7.13 -6.83 9.37
C PHE A 37 -8.40 -6.84 8.52
N ASP A 38 -9.44 -7.55 8.95
CA ASP A 38 -10.74 -7.54 8.26
C ASP A 38 -11.38 -6.15 8.28
N ASP A 39 -11.19 -5.36 9.35
CA ASP A 39 -11.66 -3.97 9.42
C ASP A 39 -10.93 -3.07 8.41
N ILE A 40 -9.62 -3.25 8.27
CA ILE A 40 -8.83 -2.55 7.25
C ILE A 40 -9.29 -2.98 5.86
N GLN A 41 -9.50 -4.29 5.63
CA GLN A 41 -9.96 -4.81 4.35
C GLN A 41 -11.33 -4.24 3.97
N ASN A 42 -12.29 -4.23 4.89
CA ASN A 42 -13.62 -3.65 4.66
C ASN A 42 -13.52 -2.17 4.25
N THR A 43 -12.57 -1.43 4.85
CA THR A 43 -12.32 -0.02 4.50
C THR A 43 -11.69 0.10 3.10
N VAL A 44 -10.73 -0.75 2.77
CA VAL A 44 -10.12 -0.84 1.41
C VAL A 44 -11.16 -1.19 0.36
N ASP A 45 -12.09 -2.11 0.65
CA ASP A 45 -13.14 -2.54 -0.27
C ASP A 45 -14.10 -1.40 -0.61
N GLY A 46 -14.42 -0.55 0.38
CA GLY A 46 -15.24 0.64 0.20
C GLY A 46 -14.53 1.84 -0.44
N ALA A 47 -13.20 1.83 -0.51
CA ALA A 47 -12.40 2.92 -1.06
C ALA A 47 -12.25 2.85 -2.59
N SER A 48 -12.16 4.03 -3.21
CA SER A 48 -11.91 4.24 -4.63
C SER A 48 -10.43 4.49 -4.94
N ASP A 49 -10.11 4.64 -6.22
CA ASP A 49 -8.73 4.90 -6.66
C ASP A 49 -8.18 6.20 -6.06
N ASN A 50 -6.94 6.12 -5.58
CA ASN A 50 -6.14 7.17 -4.93
C ASN A 50 -6.59 7.57 -3.53
N ASP A 51 -7.53 6.88 -2.90
CA ASP A 51 -7.98 7.17 -1.53
C ASP A 51 -6.93 6.82 -0.46
N ASN A 52 -7.08 7.46 0.71
CA ASN A 52 -6.24 7.24 1.88
C ASN A 52 -6.99 6.47 2.96
N ILE A 53 -6.37 5.40 3.46
CA ILE A 53 -6.84 4.60 4.59
C ILE A 53 -6.02 5.00 5.82
N LEU A 54 -6.70 5.60 6.80
CA LEU A 54 -6.10 6.13 8.02
C LEU A 54 -6.23 5.15 9.18
N LEU A 55 -5.10 4.70 9.71
CA LEU A 55 -5.01 3.73 10.80
C LEU A 55 -4.81 4.37 12.19
N GLY A 56 -4.44 5.65 12.25
CA GLY A 56 -4.08 6.30 13.51
C GLY A 56 -2.86 5.64 14.17
N THR A 57 -3.00 5.24 15.43
CA THR A 57 -1.91 4.67 16.27
C THR A 57 -2.26 3.29 16.83
N ASN A 58 -3.38 2.73 16.39
CA ASN A 58 -3.90 1.49 16.92
C ASN A 58 -3.04 0.29 16.51
N THR A 59 -3.20 -0.81 17.24
CA THR A 59 -2.74 -2.13 16.80
C THR A 59 -3.88 -2.84 16.11
N TYR A 60 -3.66 -3.24 14.87
CA TYR A 60 -4.56 -4.07 14.08
C TYR A 60 -4.00 -5.47 14.01
N THR A 61 -4.83 -6.47 14.28
CA THR A 61 -4.39 -7.85 14.46
C THR A 61 -4.95 -8.75 13.37
N SER A 62 -4.10 -9.63 12.84
CA SER A 62 -4.53 -10.62 11.84
C SER A 62 -5.54 -11.62 12.42
N SER A 63 -6.60 -11.85 11.64
CA SER A 63 -7.55 -12.95 11.80
C SER A 63 -7.16 -14.21 10.99
N GLY A 64 -6.01 -14.18 10.31
CA GLY A 64 -5.58 -15.22 9.37
C GLY A 64 -5.78 -14.84 7.89
N ASN A 65 -6.41 -13.71 7.61
CA ASN A 65 -6.55 -13.15 6.25
C ASN A 65 -5.50 -12.07 5.98
N ALA A 66 -5.17 -11.85 4.70
CA ALA A 66 -4.33 -10.76 4.25
C ALA A 66 -5.16 -9.55 3.84
N ILE A 67 -4.61 -8.35 4.00
CA ILE A 67 -5.14 -7.13 3.37
C ILE A 67 -4.75 -7.16 1.90
N THR A 68 -5.73 -7.24 1.00
CA THR A 68 -5.53 -7.36 -0.45
C THR A 68 -5.88 -6.05 -1.14
N ILE A 69 -4.93 -5.55 -1.94
CA ILE A 69 -5.12 -4.41 -2.85
C ILE A 69 -5.20 -4.95 -4.28
N ASP A 70 -6.31 -4.68 -4.96
CA ASP A 70 -6.65 -5.26 -6.26
C ASP A 70 -7.31 -4.20 -7.15
N GLY A 71 -6.77 -3.95 -8.35
CA GLY A 71 -7.29 -3.00 -9.33
C GLY A 71 -7.40 -1.53 -8.88
N LYS A 72 -6.71 -1.13 -7.80
CA LYS A 72 -6.77 0.23 -7.25
C LYS A 72 -5.44 0.72 -6.69
N ASN A 73 -5.29 2.03 -6.67
CA ASN A 73 -4.18 2.77 -6.07
C ASN A 73 -4.61 3.25 -4.69
N ILE A 74 -3.96 2.81 -3.62
CA ILE A 74 -4.36 3.15 -2.25
C ILE A 74 -3.15 3.61 -1.45
N THR A 75 -3.36 4.60 -0.58
CA THR A 75 -2.43 4.89 0.51
C THR A 75 -2.97 4.30 1.81
N ILE A 76 -2.17 3.53 2.54
CA ILE A 76 -2.48 3.15 3.93
C ILE A 76 -1.43 3.80 4.83
N GLN A 77 -1.88 4.56 5.83
CA GLN A 77 -0.97 5.30 6.70
C GLN A 77 -1.38 5.30 8.18
N GLY A 78 -0.37 5.19 9.04
CA GLY A 78 -0.49 5.55 10.46
C GLY A 78 -0.48 7.07 10.67
N GLN A 79 -0.54 7.51 11.93
CA GLN A 79 -0.64 8.93 12.26
C GLN A 79 0.63 9.73 11.92
N SER A 80 1.81 9.24 12.32
CA SER A 80 3.09 9.91 12.05
C SER A 80 4.29 8.99 12.25
N ASN A 81 5.49 9.44 11.85
CA ASN A 81 6.71 8.65 12.03
C ASN A 81 7.04 8.33 13.49
N THR A 82 6.63 9.17 14.44
CA THR A 82 6.83 8.96 15.89
C THR A 82 5.63 8.32 16.57
N ASN A 83 4.50 8.21 15.87
CA ASN A 83 3.26 7.64 16.39
C ASN A 83 2.62 6.76 15.30
N ARG A 84 3.26 5.63 15.05
CA ARG A 84 2.92 4.72 13.95
C ARG A 84 1.75 3.81 14.33
N ALA A 85 0.95 3.41 13.35
CA ALA A 85 0.03 2.29 13.53
C ALA A 85 0.82 0.98 13.56
N LYS A 86 0.26 -0.06 14.18
CA LYS A 86 0.86 -1.40 14.19
C LYS A 86 -0.03 -2.38 13.44
N LEU A 87 0.56 -3.12 12.51
CA LEU A 87 -0.06 -4.29 11.88
C LEU A 87 0.60 -5.55 12.44
N ASP A 88 -0.08 -6.25 13.35
CA ASP A 88 0.38 -7.49 13.97
C ASP A 88 -0.16 -8.70 13.19
N GLY A 89 0.69 -9.28 12.35
CA GLY A 89 0.37 -10.45 11.52
C GLY A 89 0.21 -11.75 12.31
N ARG A 90 0.60 -11.77 13.60
CA ARG A 90 0.58 -12.96 14.48
C ARG A 90 1.29 -14.21 13.94
N GLY A 91 2.10 -14.06 12.90
CA GLY A 91 2.71 -15.16 12.18
C GLY A 91 1.70 -16.07 11.48
N LEU A 92 0.47 -15.62 11.21
CA LEU A 92 -0.59 -16.49 10.69
C LEU A 92 -0.56 -16.63 9.17
N TYR A 93 -0.46 -15.50 8.46
CA TYR A 93 -0.49 -15.45 7.00
C TYR A 93 0.24 -14.21 6.50
N ARG A 94 0.18 -13.89 5.21
CA ARG A 94 0.67 -12.62 4.66
C ARG A 94 -0.07 -11.45 5.32
N THR A 95 0.62 -10.35 5.59
CA THR A 95 -0.04 -9.14 6.09
C THR A 95 -0.71 -8.37 4.97
N ILE A 96 -0.01 -8.13 3.84
CA ILE A 96 -0.57 -7.45 2.66
C ILE A 96 -0.21 -8.18 1.36
N VAL A 97 -1.17 -8.22 0.44
CA VAL A 97 -1.00 -8.67 -0.94
C VAL A 97 -1.36 -7.52 -1.89
N VAL A 98 -0.47 -7.22 -2.85
CA VAL A 98 -0.73 -6.22 -3.92
C VAL A 98 -0.75 -6.95 -5.25
N ARG A 99 -1.88 -6.89 -5.96
CA ARG A 99 -2.07 -7.51 -7.28
C ARG A 99 -1.45 -6.69 -8.41
N GLU A 100 -1.33 -7.28 -9.58
CA GLU A 100 -0.54 -6.77 -10.74
C GLU A 100 -0.99 -5.38 -11.23
N ASP A 101 -2.30 -5.10 -11.15
CA ASP A 101 -2.95 -3.86 -11.58
C ASP A 101 -3.21 -2.88 -10.43
N ALA A 102 -2.62 -3.12 -9.25
CA ALA A 102 -2.76 -2.27 -8.07
C ALA A 102 -1.48 -1.50 -7.74
N SER A 103 -1.63 -0.36 -7.06
CA SER A 103 -0.52 0.36 -6.45
C SER A 103 -0.78 0.60 -4.97
N LEU A 104 0.23 0.39 -4.15
CA LEU A 104 0.13 0.61 -2.72
C LEU A 104 1.21 1.58 -2.24
N THR A 105 0.77 2.60 -1.51
CA THR A 105 1.62 3.45 -0.70
C THR A 105 1.46 3.12 0.79
N LEU A 106 2.57 2.89 1.49
CA LEU A 106 2.60 2.62 2.93
C LEU A 106 3.42 3.68 3.66
N ARG A 107 2.84 4.27 4.72
CA ARG A 107 3.53 5.25 5.57
C ARG A 107 3.27 5.02 7.05
N TYR A 108 4.29 5.21 7.87
CA TYR A 108 4.12 5.30 9.34
C TYR A 108 3.48 4.04 9.95
N ILE A 109 3.90 2.86 9.49
CA ILE A 109 3.39 1.56 9.96
C ILE A 109 4.53 0.71 10.51
N ASP A 110 4.29 0.11 11.67
CA ASP A 110 5.09 -0.96 12.23
C ASP A 110 4.43 -2.30 11.92
N PHE A 111 5.03 -3.06 11.00
CA PHE A 111 4.70 -4.46 10.74
C PHE A 111 5.39 -5.34 11.79
N VAL A 112 4.61 -6.13 12.52
CA VAL A 112 5.10 -7.00 13.59
C VAL A 112 4.56 -8.41 13.39
N ASN A 113 5.42 -9.43 13.57
CA ASN A 113 5.03 -10.83 13.41
C ASN A 113 4.32 -11.08 12.06
N GLY A 114 4.82 -10.49 10.98
CA GLY A 114 4.01 -10.27 9.78
C GLY A 114 3.66 -11.52 8.93
N SER A 115 4.35 -12.65 9.12
CA SER A 115 4.11 -13.91 8.41
C SER A 115 4.80 -15.11 9.08
N GLN A 116 4.45 -16.33 8.63
CA GLN A 116 5.12 -17.60 8.94
C GLN A 116 6.12 -18.01 7.84
N ILE A 117 6.85 -19.11 8.08
CA ILE A 117 7.94 -19.65 7.24
C ILE A 117 7.60 -19.70 5.75
N ASP A 118 6.38 -20.07 5.35
CA ASP A 118 6.04 -20.26 3.93
C ASP A 118 5.58 -18.98 3.20
N TYR A 119 5.53 -17.84 3.89
CA TYR A 119 4.94 -16.60 3.38
C TYR A 119 5.86 -15.40 3.55
N HIS A 120 5.43 -14.25 3.02
CA HIS A 120 6.13 -12.98 3.17
C HIS A 120 5.16 -11.97 3.77
N THR A 121 5.66 -11.05 4.60
CA THR A 121 4.80 -10.05 5.24
C THR A 121 4.09 -9.20 4.19
N LEU A 122 4.83 -8.71 3.20
CA LEU A 122 4.29 -8.08 1.99
C LEU A 122 4.58 -8.92 0.74
N ASN A 123 3.54 -9.16 -0.06
CA ASN A 123 3.60 -9.91 -1.31
C ASN A 123 3.20 -9.00 -2.47
N ILE A 124 4.17 -8.59 -3.30
CA ILE A 124 4.02 -7.46 -4.21
C ILE A 124 4.13 -7.91 -5.67
N ARG A 125 3.01 -7.91 -6.38
CA ARG A 125 2.92 -8.11 -7.84
C ARG A 125 2.60 -6.81 -8.59
N GLY A 126 2.03 -5.82 -7.92
CA GLY A 126 1.78 -4.49 -8.47
C GLY A 126 2.90 -3.49 -8.17
N SER A 127 2.53 -2.22 -7.99
CA SER A 127 3.47 -1.17 -7.57
C SER A 127 3.50 -1.01 -6.04
N LEU A 128 4.69 -0.78 -5.47
CA LEU A 128 4.87 -0.46 -4.06
C LEU A 128 5.70 0.81 -3.87
N PHE A 129 5.21 1.70 -3.02
CA PHE A 129 6.03 2.74 -2.41
C PHE A 129 5.87 2.66 -0.89
N ILE A 130 6.97 2.57 -0.16
CA ILE A 130 6.97 2.51 1.30
C ILE A 130 7.98 3.48 1.88
N GLU A 131 7.53 4.25 2.88
CA GLU A 131 8.37 5.18 3.61
C GLU A 131 8.06 5.22 5.10
N ASN A 132 9.09 5.43 5.93
CA ASN A 132 8.92 5.63 7.38
C ASN A 132 8.16 4.47 8.07
N CYS A 133 8.43 3.24 7.65
CA CYS A 133 7.83 2.03 8.21
C CYS A 133 8.88 1.18 8.94
N SER A 134 8.45 0.19 9.72
CA SER A 134 9.35 -0.84 10.20
C SER A 134 8.78 -2.24 10.07
N PHE A 135 9.67 -3.23 9.94
CA PHE A 135 9.36 -4.65 9.88
C PHE A 135 10.12 -5.35 10.99
N LYS A 136 9.38 -5.93 11.94
CA LYS A 136 9.93 -6.52 13.17
C LYS A 136 9.43 -7.96 13.32
N ASN A 137 10.35 -8.89 13.55
CA ASN A 137 10.02 -10.30 13.81
C ASN A 137 9.17 -10.94 12.70
N CYS A 138 9.40 -10.55 11.44
CA CYS A 138 8.75 -11.16 10.29
C CYS A 138 9.49 -12.43 9.86
N TYR A 139 8.76 -13.48 9.51
CA TYR A 139 9.30 -14.76 9.03
C TYR A 139 8.89 -15.01 7.60
N GLY A 140 9.73 -15.69 6.82
CA GLY A 140 9.37 -16.13 5.48
C GLY A 140 10.42 -16.99 4.82
N ASP A 141 10.12 -17.50 3.63
CA ASP A 141 10.97 -18.47 2.94
C ASP A 141 12.24 -17.79 2.43
N SER A 142 12.04 -16.73 1.63
CA SER A 142 13.03 -15.74 1.17
C SER A 142 12.38 -14.35 1.24
N GLY A 143 13.14 -13.28 1.52
CA GLY A 143 12.56 -11.92 1.61
C GLY A 143 11.45 -11.81 2.67
N PRO A 144 11.73 -12.13 3.95
CA PRO A 144 10.71 -12.40 4.97
C PRO A 144 9.79 -11.21 5.25
N ALA A 145 10.28 -9.98 5.06
CA ALA A 145 9.48 -8.77 5.21
C ALA A 145 8.78 -8.39 3.89
N ILE A 146 9.51 -8.31 2.78
CA ILE A 146 8.95 -7.86 1.50
C ILE A 146 9.46 -8.75 0.38
N TYR A 147 8.53 -9.33 -0.37
CA TYR A 147 8.82 -10.04 -1.60
C TYR A 147 8.22 -9.29 -2.78
N VAL A 148 9.09 -8.90 -3.71
CA VAL A 148 8.71 -8.18 -4.93
C VAL A 148 8.92 -9.09 -6.13
N PHE A 149 7.81 -9.43 -6.80
CA PHE A 149 7.81 -10.31 -7.96
C PHE A 149 8.39 -9.64 -9.21
N GLU A 150 8.84 -10.44 -10.18
CA GLU A 150 9.49 -9.94 -11.41
C GLU A 150 8.53 -9.12 -12.29
N GLU A 151 7.27 -9.50 -12.29
CA GLU A 151 6.16 -8.82 -12.98
C GLU A 151 5.71 -7.52 -12.29
N SER A 152 6.29 -7.17 -11.14
CA SER A 152 5.98 -5.90 -10.48
C SER A 152 6.39 -4.68 -11.31
N ASN A 153 5.49 -3.70 -11.37
CA ASN A 153 5.73 -2.47 -12.13
C ASN A 153 6.84 -1.61 -11.50
N SER A 154 6.81 -1.43 -10.17
CA SER A 154 7.83 -0.68 -9.43
C SER A 154 7.82 -1.02 -7.95
N ALA A 155 8.97 -0.91 -7.29
CA ALA A 155 9.02 -0.94 -5.82
C ALA A 155 10.08 0.04 -5.32
N THR A 156 9.68 0.98 -4.46
CA THR A 156 10.58 1.92 -3.79
C THR A 156 10.40 1.79 -2.28
N ILE A 157 11.51 1.59 -1.58
CA ILE A 157 11.57 1.42 -0.12
C ILE A 157 12.56 2.44 0.40
N LYS A 158 12.11 3.38 1.24
CA LYS A 158 12.98 4.41 1.84
C LYS A 158 12.67 4.62 3.32
N ASP A 159 13.65 5.08 4.10
CA ASP A 159 13.46 5.45 5.51
C ASP A 159 12.79 4.34 6.35
N CYS A 160 13.05 3.08 6.02
CA CYS A 160 12.46 1.91 6.68
C CYS A 160 13.47 1.17 7.54
N SER A 161 12.99 0.54 8.62
CA SER A 161 13.82 -0.29 9.50
C SER A 161 13.41 -1.76 9.43
N PHE A 162 14.38 -2.67 9.29
CA PHE A 162 14.16 -4.11 9.28
C PHE A 162 14.90 -4.73 10.47
N ILE A 163 14.18 -5.30 11.42
CA ILE A 163 14.72 -5.70 12.73
C ILE A 163 14.30 -7.14 13.03
N ASN A 164 15.29 -8.01 13.25
CA ASN A 164 15.08 -9.39 13.68
C ASN A 164 14.09 -10.17 12.79
N ASN A 165 14.15 -9.96 11.48
CA ASN A 165 13.37 -10.75 10.53
C ASN A 165 14.18 -11.97 10.09
N HIS A 166 13.49 -13.08 9.85
CA HIS A 166 14.13 -14.38 9.65
C HIS A 166 13.67 -15.04 8.35
N ALA A 167 14.62 -15.31 7.45
CA ALA A 167 14.39 -16.13 6.28
C ALA A 167 14.69 -17.60 6.62
N ALA A 168 13.82 -18.52 6.20
CA ALA A 168 14.02 -19.96 6.42
C ALA A 168 15.15 -20.52 5.55
N ASN A 169 15.30 -20.02 4.32
CA ASN A 169 16.44 -20.35 3.49
C ASN A 169 17.68 -19.55 3.95
N THR A 170 18.64 -20.26 4.54
CA THR A 170 19.85 -19.68 5.16
C THR A 170 20.77 -18.91 4.20
N GLY A 171 20.53 -19.00 2.88
CA GLY A 171 21.23 -18.23 1.84
C GLY A 171 20.58 -16.88 1.52
N ASP A 172 19.37 -16.62 2.00
CA ASP A 172 18.50 -15.50 1.62
C ASP A 172 18.18 -14.59 2.84
N ASN A 173 19.20 -14.28 3.66
CA ASN A 173 19.11 -13.33 4.77
C ASN A 173 18.78 -11.88 4.35
N ASN A 174 18.40 -11.66 3.09
CA ASN A 174 17.94 -10.38 2.61
C ASN A 174 16.51 -10.16 3.10
N TYR A 175 16.33 -9.13 3.93
CA TYR A 175 15.03 -8.61 4.38
C TYR A 175 14.03 -8.35 3.24
N THR A 176 14.56 -8.25 2.01
CA THR A 176 13.85 -8.06 0.76
C THR A 176 14.47 -8.96 -0.32
N SER A 177 13.70 -9.82 -0.98
CA SER A 177 14.20 -10.57 -2.15
C SER A 177 13.61 -10.00 -3.44
N ARG A 178 14.47 -9.78 -4.43
CA ARG A 178 14.14 -9.43 -5.82
C ARG A 178 14.89 -10.39 -6.75
N ARG A 179 14.28 -10.76 -7.88
CA ARG A 179 15.00 -11.40 -9.00
C ARG A 179 15.46 -10.41 -10.09
N SER A 180 15.44 -9.09 -9.84
CA SER A 180 15.93 -8.09 -10.83
C SER A 180 16.27 -6.68 -10.28
N ASN A 181 17.20 -6.02 -10.98
CA ASN A 181 18.11 -4.90 -10.63
C ASN A 181 17.53 -3.50 -10.28
N TYR A 182 16.46 -3.36 -9.49
CA TYR A 182 16.03 -2.04 -8.99
C TYR A 182 15.93 -2.01 -7.47
N PHE A 183 17.07 -1.78 -6.80
CA PHE A 183 17.07 -1.23 -5.45
C PHE A 183 17.53 0.23 -5.51
N SER A 184 16.62 1.16 -5.24
CA SER A 184 16.98 2.53 -4.89
C SER A 184 17.46 2.54 -3.44
N ARG A 185 18.79 2.54 -3.29
CA ARG A 185 19.60 3.15 -2.22
C ARG A 185 19.00 3.09 -0.80
N PHE A 186 19.48 2.14 0.00
CA PHE A 186 19.53 2.30 1.46
C PHE A 186 20.44 3.51 1.75
N ILE A 187 19.87 4.63 2.21
CA ILE A 187 20.61 5.70 2.89
C ILE A 187 20.29 5.59 4.38
#